data_AF-A0A182FTP7-F1
#
_entry.id   AF-A0A182FTP7-F1
#
_cell.length_a   1.000
_cell.length_b   1.000
_cell.length_c   1.000
_cell.angle_alpha   90.00
_cell.angle_beta   90.00
_cell.angle_gamma   90.00
#
_symmetry.space_group_name_H-M   'P 1'
#
loop_
_entity.id
_entity.type
_entity.pdbx_description
1 polymer ?
#
loop_
_entity_poly.entity_id
_entity_poly.type
_entity_poly.pdbx_seq_one_letter_code
_entity_poly.pdbx_strand_id
1 'polypeptide(L)'
;MDIESRHSELRQRLDHLGFGHPLPLSAIGIVSAILDDLIQTAEKLKAANHQIEQLYQEKAAWELGVEPYKCDNSRLLAECNELHLELIKQQDKHILANTELRSRVRSLQAEKKLLEEKCLQAEGRVRELQANGGATGSSSDCAKSRKDTVNKQRKPFISTVRGGGTYPAATCCEQQQKSTQPGQVGTSGMGEMRCRCPCNQVKQVDAVHEVERLKVETLNQQGVIDALQKQGN
;
A
#
# COMPACT_ATOMS: atom_id res chain seq x y z
N MET A 1 45.38 -30.04 52.83
CA MET A 1 45.63 -31.36 52.23
C MET A 1 47.12 -31.59 52.20
N ASP A 2 47.55 -32.78 52.59
CA ASP A 2 48.95 -33.21 52.52
C ASP A 2 49.39 -33.42 51.06
N ILE A 3 50.67 -33.24 50.74
CA ILE A 3 51.20 -33.35 49.36
C ILE A 3 50.99 -34.77 48.82
N GLU A 4 51.15 -35.77 49.67
CA GLU A 4 50.92 -37.19 49.35
C GLU A 4 49.44 -37.46 49.03
N SER A 5 48.50 -36.81 49.74
CA SER A 5 47.07 -36.94 49.46
C SER A 5 46.70 -36.38 48.09
N ARG A 6 47.26 -35.22 47.71
CA ARG A 6 47.07 -34.61 46.37
C ARG A 6 47.72 -35.42 45.26
N HIS A 7 48.89 -36.02 45.54
CA HIS A 7 49.56 -36.92 44.61
C HIS A 7 48.71 -38.15 44.30
N SER A 8 48.18 -38.80 45.34
CA SER A 8 47.32 -39.98 45.21
C SER A 8 46.02 -39.68 44.46
N GLU A 9 45.37 -38.55 44.76
CA GLU A 9 44.15 -38.13 44.05
C GLU A 9 44.41 -37.85 42.57
N LEU A 10 45.46 -37.07 42.26
CA LEU A 10 45.82 -36.77 40.87
C LEU A 10 46.26 -38.02 40.11
N ARG A 11 46.99 -38.93 40.77
CA ARG A 11 47.37 -40.24 40.22
C ARG A 11 46.15 -41.05 39.84
N GLN A 12 45.19 -41.17 40.75
CA GLN A 12 43.94 -41.87 40.51
C GLN A 12 43.21 -41.27 39.30
N ARG A 13 43.05 -39.94 39.22
CA ARG A 13 42.40 -39.28 38.07
C ARG A 13 43.12 -39.57 36.75
N LEU A 14 44.45 -39.49 36.73
CA LEU A 14 45.27 -39.79 35.55
C LEU A 14 45.17 -41.26 35.14
N ASP A 15 45.11 -42.18 36.09
CA ASP A 15 44.91 -43.61 35.84
C ASP A 15 43.56 -43.90 35.19
N HIS A 16 42.48 -43.24 35.62
CA HIS A 16 41.16 -43.35 34.98
C HIS A 16 41.18 -42.85 33.52
N LEU A 17 42.06 -41.89 33.21
CA LEU A 17 42.27 -41.37 31.86
C LEU A 17 43.28 -42.21 31.05
N GLY A 18 43.85 -43.27 31.65
CA GLY A 18 44.80 -44.18 30.99
C GLY A 18 46.27 -43.74 31.04
N PHE A 19 46.60 -42.68 31.80
CA PHE A 19 47.98 -42.19 31.91
C PHE A 19 48.77 -42.95 32.98
N GLY A 20 49.28 -44.14 32.63
CA GLY A 20 50.03 -45.06 33.50
C GLY A 20 51.45 -44.64 33.94
N HIS A 21 51.95 -43.47 33.53
CA HIS A 21 53.36 -43.08 33.74
C HIS A 21 53.60 -42.56 35.17
N PRO A 22 54.74 -42.87 35.82
CA PRO A 22 55.04 -42.41 37.17
C PRO A 22 55.05 -40.87 37.24
N LEU A 23 54.32 -40.31 38.22
CA LEU A 23 54.19 -38.87 38.41
C LEU A 23 55.17 -38.40 39.51
N PRO A 24 56.17 -37.55 39.20
CA PRO A 24 57.05 -36.99 40.23
C PRO A 24 56.32 -35.95 41.09
N LEU A 25 56.68 -35.88 42.39
CA LEU A 25 56.06 -34.96 43.36
C LEU A 25 56.18 -33.48 42.95
N SER A 26 57.26 -33.11 42.25
CA SER A 26 57.48 -31.73 41.77
C SER A 26 56.49 -31.30 40.68
N ALA A 27 55.89 -32.25 39.96
CA ALA A 27 54.99 -31.96 38.83
C ALA A 27 53.51 -31.91 39.23
N ILE A 28 53.13 -32.24 40.47
CA ILE A 28 51.73 -32.32 40.92
C ILE A 28 50.97 -31.02 40.62
N GLY A 29 51.55 -29.87 40.96
CA GLY A 29 50.89 -28.58 40.81
C GLY A 29 50.56 -28.24 39.36
N ILE A 30 51.53 -28.43 38.46
CA ILE A 30 51.35 -28.08 37.04
C ILE A 30 50.46 -29.09 36.32
N VAL A 31 50.59 -30.38 36.61
CA VAL A 31 49.76 -31.42 35.98
C VAL A 31 48.31 -31.31 36.45
N SER A 32 48.07 -30.99 37.72
CA SER A 32 46.72 -30.73 38.23
C SER A 32 46.08 -29.54 37.51
N ALA A 33 46.79 -28.41 37.41
CA ALA A 33 46.26 -27.20 36.77
C ALA A 33 45.92 -27.44 35.29
N ILE A 34 46.82 -28.09 34.55
CA ILE A 34 46.58 -28.43 33.13
C ILE A 34 45.38 -29.38 32.99
N LEU A 35 45.29 -30.39 33.85
CA LEU A 35 44.18 -31.33 33.82
C LEU A 35 42.84 -30.63 34.07
N ASP A 36 42.79 -29.76 35.08
CA ASP A 36 41.59 -28.99 35.41
C ASP A 36 41.20 -28.03 34.26
N ASP A 37 42.17 -27.38 33.62
CA ASP A 37 41.94 -26.52 32.46
C ASP A 37 41.43 -27.31 31.24
N LEU A 38 41.99 -28.50 30.98
CA LEU A 38 41.54 -29.38 29.89
C LEU A 38 40.11 -29.89 30.11
N ILE A 39 39.76 -30.26 31.34
CA ILE A 39 38.40 -30.67 31.69
C ILE A 39 37.44 -29.49 31.48
N GLN A 40 37.77 -28.32 32.02
CA GLN A 40 36.92 -27.12 31.88
C GLN A 40 36.74 -26.69 30.42
N THR A 41 37.81 -26.73 29.61
CA THR A 41 37.72 -26.37 28.19
C THR A 41 36.92 -27.39 27.39
N ALA A 42 37.04 -28.69 27.68
CA ALA A 42 36.23 -29.73 27.06
C ALA A 42 34.73 -29.58 27.42
N GLU A 43 34.41 -29.27 28.68
CA GLU A 43 33.04 -29.01 29.12
C GLU A 43 32.46 -27.76 28.45
N LYS A 44 33.22 -26.67 28.39
CA LYS A 44 32.83 -25.44 27.67
C LYS A 44 32.60 -25.70 26.19
N LEU A 45 33.46 -26.49 25.54
CA LEU A 45 33.30 -26.88 24.14
C LEU A 45 32.01 -27.70 23.94
N LYS A 46 31.74 -28.67 24.83
CA LYS A 46 30.51 -29.46 24.78
C LYS A 46 29.26 -28.57 24.94
N ALA A 47 29.29 -27.62 25.86
CA ALA A 47 28.20 -26.66 26.07
C ALA A 47 28.00 -25.75 24.85
N ALA A 48 29.10 -25.23 24.27
CA ALA A 48 29.04 -24.40 23.07
C ALA A 48 28.46 -25.17 21.87
N ASN A 49 28.89 -26.42 21.65
CA ASN A 49 28.34 -27.26 20.58
C ASN A 49 26.84 -27.51 20.77
N HIS A 50 26.39 -27.73 22.01
CA HIS A 50 24.97 -27.89 22.29
C HIS A 50 24.18 -26.61 22.02
N GLN A 51 24.70 -25.44 22.41
CA GLN A 51 24.07 -24.15 22.09
C GLN A 51 24.00 -23.90 20.59
N ILE A 52 25.06 -24.23 19.84
CA ILE A 52 25.07 -24.12 18.38
C ILE A 52 23.94 -24.98 17.77
N GLU A 53 23.78 -26.21 18.25
CA GLU A 53 22.72 -27.11 17.78
C GLU A 53 21.31 -26.54 18.08
N GLN A 54 21.10 -25.98 19.27
CA GLN A 54 19.84 -25.30 19.62
C GLN A 54 19.58 -24.11 18.70
N LEU A 55 20.58 -23.26 18.45
CA LEU A 55 20.46 -22.12 17.55
C LEU A 55 20.12 -22.55 16.11
N TYR A 56 20.66 -23.67 15.63
CA TYR A 56 20.28 -24.20 14.32
C TYR A 56 18.81 -24.65 14.28
N GLN A 57 18.32 -25.26 15.35
CA GLN A 57 16.91 -25.67 15.46
C GLN A 57 15.98 -24.45 15.53
N GLU A 58 16.32 -23.46 16.34
CA GLU A 58 15.58 -22.19 16.42
C GLU A 58 15.58 -21.49 15.06
N LYS A 59 16.74 -21.36 14.42
CA LYS A 59 16.85 -20.78 13.08
C LYS A 59 15.91 -21.46 12.09
N ALA A 60 15.89 -22.80 12.06
CA ALA A 60 15.00 -23.56 11.18
C ALA A 60 13.51 -23.29 11.50
N ALA A 61 13.16 -23.18 12.78
CA ALA A 61 11.80 -22.82 13.20
C ALA A 61 11.41 -21.40 12.77
N TRP A 62 12.32 -20.43 12.90
CA TRP A 62 12.13 -19.06 12.41
C TRP A 62 11.98 -19.01 10.89
N GLU A 63 12.83 -19.72 10.15
CA GLU A 63 12.75 -19.82 8.69
C GLU A 63 11.38 -20.36 8.25
N LEU A 64 10.88 -21.41 8.92
CA LEU A 64 9.56 -21.97 8.67
C LEU A 64 8.43 -21.00 9.06
N GLY A 65 8.56 -20.28 10.16
CA GLY A 65 7.56 -19.32 10.64
C GLY A 65 7.43 -18.08 9.76
N VAL A 66 8.49 -17.68 9.05
CA VAL A 66 8.47 -16.53 8.13
C VAL A 66 7.93 -16.89 6.75
N GLU A 67 7.98 -18.17 6.36
CA GLU A 67 7.56 -18.63 5.03
C GLU A 67 6.12 -18.25 4.63
N PRO A 68 5.09 -18.39 5.51
CA PRO A 68 3.72 -17.96 5.20
C PRO A 68 3.64 -16.49 4.82
N TYR A 69 4.35 -15.63 5.54
CA TYR A 69 4.37 -14.19 5.27
C TYR A 69 5.05 -13.86 3.94
N LYS A 70 6.11 -14.59 3.55
CA LYS A 70 6.72 -14.42 2.23
C LYS A 70 5.76 -14.83 1.11
N CYS A 71 5.07 -15.96 1.28
CA CYS A 71 4.06 -16.42 0.32
C CYS A 71 2.91 -15.41 0.19
N ASP A 72 2.36 -14.94 1.31
CA ASP A 72 1.27 -13.97 1.30
C ASP A 72 1.71 -12.62 0.72
N ASN A 73 2.88 -12.10 1.09
CA ASN A 73 3.40 -10.86 0.51
C ASN A 73 3.59 -10.99 -1.01
N SER A 74 4.11 -12.13 -1.48
CA SER A 74 4.28 -12.37 -2.92
C SER A 74 2.93 -12.41 -3.64
N ARG A 75 1.92 -13.05 -3.04
CA ARG A 75 0.56 -13.10 -3.57
C ARG A 75 -0.10 -11.72 -3.61
N LEU A 76 0.00 -10.96 -2.52
CA LEU A 76 -0.56 -9.61 -2.42
C LEU A 76 0.10 -8.65 -3.41
N LEU A 77 1.42 -8.75 -3.61
CA LEU A 77 2.12 -7.94 -4.62
C LEU A 77 1.64 -8.27 -6.03
N ALA A 78 1.43 -9.56 -6.35
CA ALA A 78 0.90 -9.96 -7.65
C ALA A 78 -0.52 -9.39 -7.88
N GLU A 79 -1.41 -9.54 -6.89
CA GLU A 79 -2.78 -9.02 -6.95
C GLU A 79 -2.81 -7.49 -7.06
N CYS A 80 -1.99 -6.79 -6.26
CA CYS A 80 -1.89 -5.33 -6.30
C CYS A 80 -1.44 -4.84 -7.68
N ASN A 81 -0.44 -5.50 -8.28
CA ASN A 81 0.04 -5.16 -9.62
C ASN A 81 -1.03 -5.44 -10.69
N GLU A 82 -1.74 -6.56 -10.59
CA GLU A 82 -2.83 -6.91 -11.51
C GLU A 82 -3.96 -5.87 -11.44
N LEU A 83 -4.42 -5.54 -10.23
CA LEU A 83 -5.46 -4.55 -10.00
C LEU A 83 -5.02 -3.17 -10.48
N HIS A 84 -3.77 -2.78 -10.28
CA HIS A 84 -3.24 -1.52 -10.76
C HIS A 84 -3.28 -1.43 -12.29
N LEU A 85 -2.86 -2.50 -12.99
CA LEU A 85 -2.91 -2.57 -14.44
C LEU A 85 -4.36 -2.56 -14.96
N GLU A 86 -5.26 -3.26 -14.30
CA GLU A 86 -6.67 -3.27 -14.68
C GLU A 86 -7.32 -1.89 -14.48
N LEU A 87 -6.99 -1.20 -13.39
CA LEU A 87 -7.45 0.16 -13.14
C LEU A 87 -7.02 1.12 -14.26
N ILE A 88 -5.74 1.05 -14.68
CA ILE A 88 -5.23 1.85 -15.81
C ILE A 88 -6.02 1.53 -17.08
N LYS A 89 -6.20 0.25 -17.42
CA LYS A 89 -6.95 -0.15 -18.62
C LYS A 89 -8.39 0.36 -18.60
N GLN A 90 -9.07 0.29 -17.45
CA GLN A 90 -10.43 0.77 -17.32
C GLN A 90 -10.48 2.31 -17.43
N GLN A 91 -9.52 3.01 -16.83
CA GLN A 91 -9.40 4.46 -16.99
C GLN A 91 -9.23 4.86 -18.46
N ASP A 92 -8.34 4.19 -19.19
CA ASP A 92 -8.12 4.45 -20.62
C ASP A 92 -9.39 4.19 -21.44
N LYS A 93 -10.07 3.06 -21.22
CA LYS A 93 -11.37 2.76 -21.85
C LYS A 93 -12.41 3.85 -21.57
N HIS A 94 -12.49 4.30 -20.32
CA HIS A 94 -13.42 5.34 -19.92
C HIS A 94 -13.09 6.69 -20.58
N ILE A 95 -11.81 7.07 -20.65
CA ILE A 95 -11.37 8.30 -21.32
C ILE A 95 -11.72 8.24 -22.81
N LEU A 96 -11.39 7.14 -23.48
CA LEU A 96 -11.72 6.93 -24.90
C LEU A 96 -13.22 7.03 -25.15
N ALA A 97 -14.04 6.27 -24.42
CA ALA A 97 -15.49 6.33 -24.55
C ALA A 97 -16.05 7.74 -24.28
N ASN A 98 -15.53 8.43 -23.25
CA ASN A 98 -15.98 9.78 -22.92
C ASN A 98 -15.64 10.78 -24.03
N THR A 99 -14.42 10.70 -24.58
CA THR A 99 -13.99 11.57 -25.68
C THR A 99 -14.80 11.34 -26.95
N GLU A 100 -15.09 10.09 -27.30
CA GLU A 100 -15.94 9.71 -28.42
C GLU A 100 -17.36 10.25 -28.26
N LEU A 101 -17.99 10.02 -27.10
CA LEU A 101 -19.34 10.50 -26.80
C LEU A 101 -19.41 12.03 -26.83
N ARG A 102 -18.43 12.73 -26.26
CA ARG A 102 -18.35 14.20 -26.34
C ARG A 102 -18.20 14.68 -27.78
N SER A 103 -17.43 13.97 -28.60
CA SER A 103 -17.31 14.27 -30.03
C SER A 103 -18.64 14.12 -30.74
N ARG A 104 -19.34 13.00 -30.52
CA ARG A 104 -20.64 12.73 -31.11
C ARG A 104 -21.70 13.76 -30.71
N VAL A 105 -21.71 14.17 -29.44
CA VAL A 105 -22.60 15.24 -28.95
C VAL A 105 -22.33 16.55 -29.70
N ARG A 106 -21.06 16.95 -29.87
CA ARG A 106 -20.74 18.17 -30.63
C ARG A 106 -21.17 18.08 -32.10
N SER A 107 -20.94 16.93 -32.75
CA SER A 107 -21.38 16.71 -34.14
C SER A 107 -22.91 16.81 -34.27
N LEU A 108 -23.65 16.11 -33.40
CA LEU A 108 -25.12 16.14 -33.42
C LEU A 108 -25.67 17.54 -33.10
N GLN A 109 -25.02 18.29 -32.21
CA GLN A 109 -25.39 19.69 -31.94
C GLN A 109 -25.18 20.58 -33.16
N ALA A 110 -24.09 20.39 -33.92
CA ALA A 110 -23.84 21.13 -35.15
C ALA A 110 -24.86 20.76 -36.25
N GLU A 111 -25.14 19.48 -36.44
CA GLU A 111 -26.16 18.99 -37.38
C GLU A 111 -27.55 19.52 -37.02
N LYS A 112 -27.92 19.50 -35.74
CA LYS A 112 -29.18 20.05 -35.25
C LYS A 112 -29.32 21.53 -35.60
N LYS A 113 -28.30 22.35 -35.33
CA LYS A 113 -28.31 23.78 -35.67
C LYS A 113 -28.48 24.01 -37.17
N LEU A 114 -27.75 23.26 -37.99
CA LEU A 114 -27.87 23.34 -39.44
C LEU A 114 -29.28 22.98 -39.94
N LEU A 115 -29.90 21.96 -39.35
CA LEU A 115 -31.27 21.58 -39.67
C LEU A 115 -32.28 22.62 -39.21
N GLU A 116 -32.12 23.19 -38.01
CA GLU A 116 -32.95 24.29 -37.51
C GLU A 116 -32.88 25.52 -38.45
N GLU A 117 -31.69 25.90 -38.92
CA GLU A 117 -31.49 26.97 -39.91
C GLU A 117 -32.19 26.66 -41.25
N LYS A 118 -32.07 25.42 -41.74
CA LYS A 118 -32.76 24.99 -42.98
C LYS A 118 -34.28 25.00 -42.83
N CYS A 119 -34.81 24.56 -41.68
CA CYS A 119 -36.23 24.61 -41.37
C CYS A 119 -36.72 26.05 -41.35
N LEU A 120 -36.02 26.96 -40.65
CA LEU A 120 -36.34 28.38 -40.63
C LEU A 120 -36.31 29.00 -42.04
N GLN A 121 -35.32 28.65 -42.88
CA GLN A 121 -35.26 29.12 -44.26
C GLN A 121 -36.43 28.60 -45.09
N ALA A 122 -36.79 27.32 -44.96
CA ALA A 122 -37.92 26.72 -45.65
C ALA A 122 -39.25 27.36 -45.23
N GLU A 123 -39.44 27.59 -43.92
CA GLU A 123 -40.60 28.30 -43.37
C GLU A 123 -40.72 29.72 -43.93
N GLY A 124 -39.60 30.45 -44.04
CA GLY A 124 -39.54 31.77 -44.66
C GLY A 124 -39.99 31.74 -46.13
N ARG A 125 -39.43 30.82 -46.93
CA ARG A 125 -39.80 30.63 -48.34
C ARG A 125 -41.28 30.26 -48.51
N VAL A 126 -41.81 29.37 -47.67
CA VAL A 126 -43.23 29.02 -47.69
C VAL A 126 -44.09 30.25 -47.41
N ARG A 127 -43.71 31.08 -46.43
CA ARG A 127 -44.43 32.32 -46.12
C ARG A 127 -44.41 33.33 -47.28
N GLU A 128 -43.27 33.50 -47.93
CA GLU A 128 -43.14 34.34 -49.13
C GLU A 128 -44.01 33.84 -50.28
N LEU A 129 -44.00 32.53 -50.55
CA LEU A 129 -44.84 31.92 -51.58
C LEU A 129 -46.34 32.01 -51.24
N GLN A 130 -46.72 31.90 -49.97
CA GLN A 130 -48.10 32.12 -49.53
C GLN A 130 -48.53 33.59 -49.67
N ALA A 131 -47.63 34.54 -49.39
CA ALA A 131 -47.89 35.96 -49.61
C ALA A 131 -48.02 36.31 -51.10
N ASN A 132 -47.18 35.72 -51.95
CA ASN A 132 -47.21 35.94 -53.40
C ASN A 132 -48.33 35.16 -54.11
N GLY A 133 -48.72 33.99 -53.59
CA GLY A 133 -49.85 33.19 -54.06
C GLY A 133 -51.22 33.65 -53.54
N GLY A 134 -51.24 34.54 -52.53
CA GLY A 134 -52.45 35.12 -51.95
C GLY A 134 -53.16 36.15 -52.82
N ALA A 135 -52.64 36.48 -54.01
CA ALA A 135 -53.31 37.35 -54.97
C ALA A 135 -54.41 36.63 -55.79
N THR A 136 -54.56 35.31 -55.66
CA THR A 136 -55.63 34.53 -56.30
C THR A 136 -56.22 33.49 -55.34
N GLY A 137 -57.00 33.94 -54.35
CA GLY A 137 -57.74 33.03 -53.48
C GLY A 137 -58.12 33.62 -52.13
N SER A 138 -59.37 34.04 -52.03
CA SER A 138 -60.07 34.52 -50.84
C SER A 138 -59.92 33.64 -49.57
N SER A 139 -60.07 34.30 -48.42
CA SER A 139 -60.57 33.83 -47.12
C SER A 139 -59.55 33.83 -45.99
N SER A 140 -59.63 34.93 -45.24
CA SER A 140 -59.24 35.02 -43.85
C SER A 140 -59.82 33.87 -43.03
N ASP A 141 -59.02 33.30 -42.12
CA ASP A 141 -59.37 33.08 -40.72
C ASP A 141 -58.15 32.53 -39.97
N CYS A 142 -57.37 33.45 -39.40
CA CYS A 142 -56.24 33.12 -38.53
C CYS A 142 -56.77 32.91 -37.10
N ALA A 143 -57.31 31.73 -36.83
CA ALA A 143 -57.69 31.32 -35.48
C ALA A 143 -56.44 31.19 -34.59
N LYS A 144 -56.23 32.18 -33.71
CA LYS A 144 -55.37 32.07 -32.52
C LYS A 144 -55.95 31.00 -31.59
N SER A 145 -55.36 29.81 -31.56
CA SER A 145 -55.49 28.93 -30.40
C SER A 145 -54.40 27.87 -30.41
N ARG A 146 -53.43 28.00 -29.50
CA ARG A 146 -52.83 26.88 -28.78
C ARG A 146 -52.30 27.38 -27.45
N LYS A 147 -53.17 27.15 -26.46
CA LYS A 147 -52.92 27.19 -25.04
C LYS A 147 -52.12 25.93 -24.69
N ASP A 148 -50.81 26.06 -24.47
CA ASP A 148 -50.02 25.03 -23.81
C ASP A 148 -49.83 25.41 -22.33
N THR A 149 -50.87 25.12 -21.56
CA THR A 149 -50.75 24.90 -20.12
C THR A 149 -50.24 23.48 -19.89
N VAL A 150 -48.93 23.31 -19.74
CA VAL A 150 -48.36 22.15 -19.03
C VAL A 150 -47.57 22.65 -17.83
N ASN A 151 -48.32 22.64 -16.73
CA ASN A 151 -47.82 22.61 -15.37
C ASN A 151 -46.86 21.42 -15.18
N LYS A 152 -45.59 21.71 -14.90
CA LYS A 152 -44.70 20.82 -14.14
C LYS A 152 -43.99 21.63 -13.06
N GLN A 153 -44.75 22.03 -12.05
CA GLN A 153 -44.21 22.07 -10.70
C GLN A 153 -43.76 20.66 -10.31
N ARG A 154 -42.50 20.32 -10.59
CA ARG A 154 -41.77 19.32 -9.82
C ARG A 154 -40.66 20.06 -9.11
N LYS A 155 -40.83 20.19 -7.79
CA LYS A 155 -39.80 20.60 -6.86
C LYS A 155 -38.55 19.74 -7.15
N PRO A 156 -37.35 20.33 -7.31
CA PRO A 156 -36.16 19.51 -7.35
C PRO A 156 -36.10 18.74 -6.03
N PHE A 157 -35.96 17.42 -6.13
CA PHE A 157 -35.57 16.61 -4.98
C PHE A 157 -34.26 17.22 -4.46
N ILE A 158 -34.24 17.54 -3.18
CA ILE A 158 -33.01 17.88 -2.47
C ILE A 158 -32.15 16.61 -2.50
N SER A 159 -31.17 16.58 -3.40
CA SER A 159 -30.01 15.72 -3.26
C SER A 159 -28.91 16.60 -2.70
N THR A 160 -28.67 16.47 -1.41
CA THR A 160 -27.44 16.92 -0.78
C THR A 160 -26.28 16.11 -1.37
N VAL A 161 -25.77 16.55 -2.51
CA VAL A 161 -24.40 16.26 -2.93
C VAL A 161 -23.76 17.61 -3.15
N ARG A 162 -22.86 17.94 -2.22
CA ARG A 162 -22.04 19.15 -2.24
C ARG A 162 -21.42 19.32 -3.63
N GLY A 163 -21.55 20.52 -4.19
CA GLY A 163 -20.69 20.97 -5.26
C GLY A 163 -19.24 20.90 -4.76
N GLY A 164 -18.50 19.92 -5.26
CA GLY A 164 -17.06 19.78 -5.11
C GLY A 164 -16.42 20.07 -6.47
N GLY A 165 -15.42 20.93 -6.47
CA GLY A 165 -14.90 21.61 -7.66
C GLY A 165 -14.32 20.71 -8.74
N THR A 166 -14.09 21.33 -9.88
CA THR A 166 -13.18 20.88 -10.93
C THR A 166 -11.92 20.26 -10.33
N TYR A 167 -11.70 18.97 -10.54
CA TYR A 167 -10.39 18.37 -10.29
C TYR A 167 -9.39 18.94 -11.31
N PRO A 168 -8.31 19.61 -10.89
CA PRO A 168 -7.19 19.83 -11.79
C PRO A 168 -6.54 18.47 -12.07
N ALA A 169 -6.20 18.24 -13.34
CA ALA A 169 -5.41 17.09 -13.75
C ALA A 169 -4.11 17.04 -12.92
N ALA A 170 -3.88 15.93 -12.22
CA ALA A 170 -2.68 15.73 -11.42
C ALA A 170 -1.51 15.32 -12.32
N THR A 171 -0.96 16.26 -13.09
CA THR A 171 0.35 16.13 -13.73
C THR A 171 1.37 16.97 -12.95
N CYS A 172 1.72 16.56 -11.73
CA CYS A 172 2.71 17.30 -10.93
C CYS A 172 3.96 16.48 -10.56
N CYS A 173 3.90 15.14 -10.49
CA CYS A 173 5.05 14.34 -10.03
C CYS A 173 5.73 13.47 -11.09
N GLU A 174 5.43 13.67 -12.38
CA GLU A 174 6.04 12.85 -13.46
C GLU A 174 7.36 13.43 -14.02
N GLN A 175 7.77 14.64 -13.64
CA GLN A 175 8.89 15.33 -14.29
C GLN A 175 10.23 15.35 -13.56
N GLN A 176 10.39 14.63 -12.44
CA GLN A 176 11.67 14.62 -11.69
C GLN A 176 12.43 13.29 -11.70
N GLN A 177 12.02 12.30 -12.50
CA GLN A 177 12.75 11.03 -12.64
C GLN A 177 13.68 10.95 -13.87
N LYS A 178 13.82 12.02 -14.67
CA LYS A 178 14.60 11.99 -15.94
C LYS A 178 15.94 12.74 -15.95
N SER A 179 16.50 13.10 -14.80
CA SER A 179 17.86 13.66 -14.74
C SER A 179 18.68 12.99 -13.63
N THR A 180 19.14 11.77 -13.89
CA THR A 180 20.34 11.25 -13.19
C THR A 180 21.06 10.32 -14.16
N GLN A 181 22.17 10.82 -14.71
CA GLN A 181 23.13 10.01 -15.47
C GLN A 181 23.82 9.00 -14.54
N PRO A 182 24.38 7.90 -15.07
CA PRO A 182 25.00 6.88 -14.25
C PRO A 182 26.42 7.29 -13.87
N GLY A 183 26.70 7.33 -12.57
CA GLY A 183 28.06 7.40 -12.04
C GLY A 183 28.25 8.50 -11.00
N GLN A 184 28.00 8.16 -9.73
CA GLN A 184 28.88 8.48 -8.60
C GLN A 184 28.30 7.91 -7.30
N VAL A 185 29.15 7.20 -6.57
CA VAL A 185 28.92 6.68 -5.22
C VAL A 185 28.98 7.85 -4.25
N GLY A 186 27.96 8.00 -3.39
CA GLY A 186 27.93 9.01 -2.34
C GLY A 186 26.83 8.73 -1.34
N THR A 187 27.21 8.25 -0.16
CA THR A 187 26.37 8.14 1.04
C THR A 187 25.89 9.53 1.46
N SER A 188 24.58 9.78 1.52
CA SER A 188 23.99 10.91 2.25
C SER A 188 22.49 10.74 2.49
N GLY A 189 22.11 10.65 3.78
CA GLY A 189 20.92 11.25 4.40
C GLY A 189 19.54 10.98 3.80
N MET A 190 18.70 10.27 4.55
CA MET A 190 17.24 10.37 4.46
C MET A 190 16.79 11.82 4.67
N GLY A 191 16.64 12.57 3.59
CA GLY A 191 15.99 13.87 3.56
C GLY A 191 14.62 13.74 2.89
N GLU A 192 13.55 13.85 3.68
CA GLU A 192 12.18 13.93 3.20
C GLU A 192 12.00 15.09 2.21
N MET A 193 11.98 14.78 0.92
CA MET A 193 11.62 15.73 -0.13
C MET A 193 10.08 15.84 -0.18
N ARG A 194 9.48 16.53 0.80
CA ARG A 194 8.02 16.78 0.80
C ARG A 194 7.66 17.85 -0.22
N CYS A 195 7.13 17.42 -1.37
CA CYS A 195 6.44 18.31 -2.29
C CYS A 195 5.26 18.99 -1.55
N ARG A 196 5.20 20.32 -1.57
CA ARG A 196 4.14 21.16 -0.94
C ARG A 196 2.88 21.30 -1.80
N CYS A 197 2.61 20.38 -2.73
CA CYS A 197 1.39 20.45 -3.53
C CYS A 197 0.13 20.18 -2.68
N PRO A 198 -1.03 20.74 -3.06
CA PRO A 198 -2.33 20.43 -2.44
C PRO A 198 -2.65 18.93 -2.40
N CYS A 199 -2.15 18.16 -3.38
CA CYS A 199 -2.30 16.71 -3.45
C CYS A 199 -1.65 15.93 -2.29
N ASN A 200 -0.55 16.44 -1.74
CA ASN A 200 0.19 15.77 -0.68
C ASN A 200 -0.33 16.18 0.71
N GLN A 201 -0.87 17.41 0.83
CA GLN A 201 -1.45 17.91 2.08
C GLN A 201 -2.72 17.13 2.48
N VAL A 202 -3.58 16.77 1.52
CA VAL A 202 -4.78 15.94 1.78
C VAL A 202 -4.38 14.55 2.29
N LYS A 203 -3.40 13.90 1.64
CA LYS A 203 -2.87 12.59 2.07
C LYS A 203 -2.24 12.63 3.46
N GLN A 204 -1.57 13.73 3.81
CA GLN A 204 -0.96 13.90 5.13
C GLN A 204 -2.03 14.05 6.21
N VAL A 205 -3.13 14.76 5.93
CA VAL A 205 -4.26 14.90 6.86
C VAL A 205 -4.99 13.56 7.04
N ASP A 206 -5.21 12.80 5.97
CA ASP A 206 -5.83 11.48 6.04
C ASP A 206 -4.97 10.48 6.84
N ALA A 207 -3.65 10.52 6.65
CA ALA A 207 -2.72 9.69 7.41
C ALA A 207 -2.70 10.04 8.92
N VAL A 208 -2.83 11.32 9.27
CA VAL A 208 -2.89 11.75 10.68
C VAL A 208 -4.17 11.26 11.35
N HIS A 209 -5.31 11.37 10.69
CA HIS A 209 -6.58 10.85 11.23
C HIS A 209 -6.56 9.32 11.39
N GLU A 210 -5.95 8.59 10.45
CA GLU A 210 -5.84 7.14 10.54
C GLU A 210 -4.91 6.71 11.69
N VAL A 211 -3.80 7.43 11.91
CA VAL A 211 -2.92 7.20 13.06
C VAL A 211 -3.65 7.45 14.38
N GLU A 212 -4.49 8.49 14.45
CA GLU A 212 -5.28 8.78 15.65
C GLU A 212 -6.36 7.72 15.91
N ARG A 213 -7.03 7.24 14.85
CA ARG A 213 -7.97 6.11 14.92
C ARG A 213 -7.31 4.85 15.47
N LEU A 214 -6.14 4.49 14.91
CA LEU A 214 -5.39 3.31 15.33
C LEU A 214 -4.91 3.41 16.78
N LYS A 215 -4.50 4.60 17.25
CA LYS A 215 -4.13 4.79 18.66
C LYS A 215 -5.29 4.51 19.63
N VAL A 216 -6.50 4.98 19.29
CA VAL A 216 -7.70 4.72 20.11
C VAL A 216 -8.02 3.23 20.13
N GLU A 217 -7.91 2.55 18.98
CA GLU A 217 -8.15 1.12 18.86
C GLU A 217 -7.15 0.29 19.70
N THR A 218 -5.86 0.65 19.66
CA THR A 218 -4.82 0.02 20.49
C THR A 218 -5.07 0.23 21.99
N LEU A 219 -5.47 1.43 22.42
CA LEU A 219 -5.79 1.69 23.83
C LEU A 219 -6.98 0.85 24.31
N ASN A 220 -8.00 0.69 23.45
CA ASN A 220 -9.15 -0.14 23.77
C ASN A 220 -8.77 -1.62 23.89
N GLN A 221 -7.96 -2.13 22.96
CA GLN A 221 -7.44 -3.50 23.02
C GLN A 221 -6.58 -3.72 24.27
N GLN A 222 -5.73 -2.76 24.65
CA GLN A 222 -4.94 -2.83 25.87
C GLN A 222 -5.83 -2.89 27.12
N GLY A 223 -6.92 -2.11 27.17
CA GLY A 223 -7.88 -2.17 28.27
C GLY A 223 -8.58 -3.53 28.40
N VAL A 224 -8.86 -4.19 27.28
CA VAL A 224 -9.41 -5.56 27.27
C VAL A 224 -8.38 -6.57 27.79
N ILE A 225 -7.12 -6.45 27.37
CA ILE A 225 -6.02 -7.31 27.85
C ILE A 225 -5.84 -7.16 29.36
N ASP A 226 -5.81 -5.93 29.86
CA ASP A 226 -5.65 -5.64 31.30
C ASP A 226 -6.84 -6.17 32.12
N ALA A 227 -8.05 -6.13 31.56
CA ALA A 227 -9.25 -6.69 32.19
C ALA A 227 -9.21 -8.23 32.26
N LEU A 228 -8.74 -8.89 31.20
CA LEU A 228 -8.55 -10.34 31.19
C LEU A 228 -7.45 -10.79 32.15
N GLN A 229 -6.36 -10.04 32.26
CA GLN A 229 -5.29 -10.32 33.24
C GLN A 229 -5.76 -10.19 34.69
N LYS A 230 -6.70 -9.28 34.98
CA LYS A 230 -7.29 -9.11 36.32
C LYS A 230 -8.31 -10.21 36.70
N GLN A 231 -8.85 -10.94 35.74
CA GLN A 231 -9.76 -12.06 35.99
C GLN A 231 -9.03 -13.41 36.13
N GLY A 232 -7.74 -13.46 35.75
CA GLY A 232 -6.90 -14.66 35.82
C GLY A 232 -6.01 -14.77 37.06
N ASN A 233 -6.06 -13.80 37.98
CA ASN A 233 -5.42 -13.80 39.30
C ASN A 233 -6.49 -13.77 40.40
#